data_AF-A0A0R1WNU7-F1
#
_entry.id   AF-A0A0R1WNU7-F1
#
_cell.length_a   1.000
_cell.length_b   1.000
_cell.length_c   1.000
_cell.angle_alpha   90.00
_cell.angle_beta   90.00
_cell.angle_gamma   90.00
#
_symmetry.space_group_name_H-M   'P 1'
#
loop_
_entity.id
_entity.type
_entity.pdbx_description
1 polymer ?
#
loop_
_entity_poly.entity_id
_entity_poly.type
_entity_poly.pdbx_seq_one_letter_code
_entity_poly.pdbx_strand_id
1 'polypeptide(L)'
;MVRQFQLYRWLRFIFLLVAGILIVIEPIKSFDIVIYIVSSYIAIYGILSIFDGLSIRRTTGENNIAVGLGVGELFLALAVLLFARLLVPLVPPVLGIILLVNGINQYRDSHEMTKRVPVTPYLDYFYSALLMLAGIVFILNPSKTIIFIYQLFGLSLIILAFFEIINSRIYRG
;
A
#
# COMPACT_ATOMS: atom_id res chain seq x y z
N MET A 1 -29.06 -12.29 -13.65
CA MET A 1 -28.13 -11.87 -12.57
C MET A 1 -26.91 -12.80 -12.38
N VAL A 2 -27.04 -14.13 -12.38
CA VAL A 2 -25.94 -15.07 -12.06
C VAL A 2 -24.70 -14.95 -12.99
N ARG A 3 -24.90 -14.66 -14.30
CA ARG A 3 -23.81 -14.56 -15.29
C ARG A 3 -22.90 -13.35 -15.09
N GLN A 4 -23.47 -12.20 -14.69
CA GLN A 4 -22.68 -10.97 -14.42
C GLN A 4 -21.80 -11.13 -13.16
N PHE A 5 -22.33 -11.82 -12.13
CA PHE A 5 -21.54 -12.19 -10.95
C PHE A 5 -20.39 -13.17 -11.26
N GLN A 6 -20.51 -14.01 -12.29
CA GLN A 6 -19.41 -14.89 -12.71
C GLN A 6 -18.34 -14.13 -13.48
N LEU A 7 -18.75 -13.27 -14.43
CA LEU A 7 -17.84 -12.42 -15.21
C LEU A 7 -17.01 -11.48 -14.33
N TYR A 8 -17.66 -10.80 -13.38
CA TYR A 8 -16.96 -9.91 -12.44
C TYR A 8 -15.90 -10.64 -11.62
N ARG A 9 -16.20 -11.87 -11.17
CA ARG A 9 -15.24 -12.70 -10.42
C ARG A 9 -14.06 -13.14 -11.27
N TRP A 10 -14.29 -13.59 -12.50
CA TRP A 10 -13.20 -13.96 -13.41
C TRP A 10 -12.33 -12.76 -13.78
N LEU A 11 -12.93 -11.61 -14.04
CA LEU A 11 -12.20 -10.36 -14.30
C LEU A 11 -11.34 -9.97 -13.10
N ARG A 12 -11.90 -10.03 -11.89
CA ARG A 12 -11.18 -9.76 -10.65
C ARG A 12 -10.04 -10.75 -10.43
N PHE A 13 -10.27 -12.04 -10.66
CA PHE A 13 -9.23 -13.07 -10.57
C PHE A 13 -8.05 -12.76 -11.51
N ILE A 14 -8.33 -12.56 -12.80
CA ILE A 14 -7.31 -12.26 -13.80
C ILE A 14 -6.57 -10.98 -13.42
N PHE A 15 -7.29 -9.95 -13.00
CA PHE A 15 -6.70 -8.69 -12.56
C PHE A 15 -5.74 -8.88 -11.38
N LEU A 16 -6.17 -9.55 -10.30
CA LEU A 16 -5.35 -9.79 -9.12
C LEU A 16 -4.12 -10.63 -9.44
N LEU A 17 -4.29 -11.68 -10.25
CA LEU A 17 -3.21 -12.56 -10.65
C LEU A 17 -2.16 -11.83 -11.50
N VAL A 18 -2.60 -11.12 -12.54
CA VAL A 18 -1.71 -10.37 -13.45
C VAL A 18 -1.02 -9.23 -12.71
N ALA A 19 -1.76 -8.44 -11.94
CA ALA A 19 -1.19 -7.36 -11.13
C ALA A 19 -0.16 -7.90 -10.12
N GLY A 20 -0.49 -9.00 -9.43
CA GLY A 20 0.42 -9.65 -8.49
C GLY A 20 1.71 -10.12 -9.16
N ILE A 21 1.62 -10.79 -10.31
CA ILE A 21 2.79 -11.25 -11.08
C ILE A 21 3.66 -10.06 -11.53
N LEU A 22 3.06 -9.01 -12.10
CA LEU A 22 3.80 -7.83 -12.55
C LEU A 22 4.54 -7.16 -11.39
N ILE A 23 3.88 -7.02 -10.22
CA ILE A 23 4.49 -6.44 -9.03
C ILE A 23 5.65 -7.30 -8.51
N VAL A 24 5.57 -8.63 -8.56
CA VAL A 24 6.66 -9.51 -8.11
C VAL A 24 7.88 -9.41 -9.02
N ILE A 25 7.67 -9.39 -10.34
CA ILE A 25 8.74 -9.39 -11.34
C ILE A 25 9.41 -8.02 -11.46
N GLU A 26 8.60 -6.95 -11.51
CA GLU A 26 9.05 -5.56 -11.71
C GLU A 26 8.42 -4.63 -10.67
N PRO A 27 8.86 -4.68 -9.40
CA PRO A 27 8.17 -4.00 -8.31
C PRO A 27 8.20 -2.48 -8.42
N ILE A 28 9.36 -1.93 -8.80
CA ILE A 28 9.58 -0.48 -8.92
C ILE A 28 8.74 0.09 -10.06
N LYS A 29 8.80 -0.53 -11.25
CA LYS A 29 8.01 -0.08 -12.40
C LYS A 29 6.51 -0.20 -12.13
N SER A 30 6.07 -1.28 -11.48
CA SER A 30 4.67 -1.46 -11.10
C SER A 30 4.20 -0.36 -10.15
N PHE A 31 5.03 0.03 -9.20
CA PHE A 31 4.73 1.12 -8.28
C PHE A 31 4.69 2.49 -9.00
N ASP A 32 5.62 2.75 -9.91
CA ASP A 32 5.60 3.97 -10.75
C ASP A 32 4.32 4.08 -11.58
N ILE A 33 3.84 2.97 -12.15
CA ILE A 33 2.56 2.92 -12.86
C ILE A 33 1.41 3.32 -11.94
N VAL A 34 1.38 2.85 -10.69
CA VAL A 34 0.36 3.25 -9.71
C VAL A 34 0.42 4.76 -9.43
N ILE A 35 1.62 5.32 -9.25
CA ILE A 35 1.78 6.77 -9.06
C ILE A 35 1.21 7.53 -10.27
N TYR A 36 1.52 7.09 -11.49
CA TYR A 36 1.01 7.74 -12.70
C TYR A 36 -0.50 7.67 -12.82
N ILE A 37 -1.10 6.51 -12.52
CA ILE A 37 -2.55 6.35 -12.53
C ILE A 37 -3.21 7.28 -11.50
N VAL A 38 -2.73 7.28 -10.25
CA VAL A 38 -3.30 8.07 -9.16
C VAL A 38 -3.16 9.57 -9.42
N SER A 39 -1.97 10.03 -9.80
CA SER A 39 -1.73 11.44 -10.10
C SER A 39 -2.52 11.92 -11.32
N SER A 40 -2.60 11.11 -12.38
CA SER A 40 -3.36 11.44 -13.58
C SER A 40 -4.86 11.50 -13.28
N TYR A 41 -5.38 10.58 -12.46
CA TYR A 41 -6.75 10.63 -11.98
C TYR A 41 -7.04 11.95 -11.26
N ILE A 42 -6.23 12.31 -10.26
CA ILE A 42 -6.39 13.58 -9.51
C ILE A 42 -6.31 14.78 -10.46
N ALA A 43 -5.35 14.78 -11.40
CA ALA A 43 -5.20 15.87 -12.35
C ALA A 43 -6.43 16.04 -13.26
N ILE A 44 -7.02 14.94 -13.73
CA ILE A 44 -8.25 14.97 -14.52
C ILE A 44 -9.40 15.60 -13.73
N TYR A 45 -9.58 15.22 -12.46
CA TYR A 45 -10.58 15.85 -11.60
C TYR A 45 -10.33 17.34 -11.42
N GLY A 46 -9.07 17.75 -11.22
CA GLY A 46 -8.69 19.15 -11.13
C GLY A 46 -9.05 19.95 -12.38
N ILE A 47 -8.78 19.38 -13.55
CA ILE A 47 -9.14 19.98 -14.85
C ILE A 47 -10.66 20.12 -14.98
N LEU A 48 -11.42 19.06 -14.68
CA LEU A 48 -12.88 19.07 -14.75
C LEU A 48 -13.48 20.11 -13.80
N SER A 49 -12.99 20.18 -12.56
CA SER A 49 -13.43 21.13 -11.54
C SER A 49 -13.18 22.59 -11.94
N ILE A 50 -12.04 22.88 -12.59
CA ILE A 50 -11.76 24.20 -13.18
C ILE A 50 -12.74 24.51 -14.31
N PHE A 51 -12.99 23.56 -15.22
CA PHE A 51 -13.94 23.76 -16.32
C PHE A 51 -15.35 24.07 -15.81
N ASP A 52 -15.83 23.30 -14.82
CA ASP A 52 -17.13 23.51 -14.20
C ASP A 52 -17.20 24.88 -13.51
N GLY A 53 -16.18 25.24 -12.73
CA GLY A 53 -16.11 26.53 -12.04
C GLY A 53 -16.08 27.72 -13.01
N LEU A 54 -15.35 27.62 -14.12
CA LEU A 54 -15.31 28.64 -15.16
C LEU A 54 -16.64 28.73 -15.93
N SER A 55 -17.29 27.60 -16.17
CA SER A 55 -18.61 27.55 -16.80
C SER A 55 -19.65 28.27 -15.94
N ILE A 56 -19.68 27.98 -14.63
CA ILE A 56 -20.57 28.63 -13.68
C ILE A 56 -20.29 30.13 -13.60
N ARG A 57 -19.02 30.53 -13.54
CA ARG A 57 -18.66 31.95 -13.54
C ARG A 57 -19.14 32.68 -14.80
N ARG A 58 -19.13 32.02 -15.96
CA ARG A 58 -19.64 32.60 -17.21
C ARG A 58 -21.17 32.73 -17.22
N THR A 59 -21.90 31.83 -16.55
CA THR A 59 -23.37 31.83 -16.55
C THR A 59 -23.97 32.69 -15.44
N THR A 60 -23.39 32.69 -14.24
CA THR A 60 -23.92 33.42 -13.08
C THR A 60 -23.17 34.71 -12.77
N GLY A 61 -21.96 34.90 -13.33
CA GLY A 61 -21.09 36.03 -13.01
C GLY A 61 -20.37 35.90 -11.67
N GLU A 62 -20.68 34.88 -10.87
CA GLU A 62 -20.10 34.68 -9.54
C GLU A 62 -18.83 33.83 -9.59
N ASN A 63 -17.86 34.14 -8.72
CA ASN A 63 -16.70 33.28 -8.54
C ASN A 63 -17.12 31.99 -7.82
N ASN A 64 -16.71 30.85 -8.39
CA ASN A 64 -16.99 29.54 -7.82
C ASN A 64 -15.74 28.94 -7.16
N ILE A 65 -15.92 28.37 -5.96
CA ILE A 65 -14.86 27.67 -5.22
C ILE A 65 -14.28 26.48 -5.99
N ALA A 66 -15.03 25.90 -6.93
CA ALA A 66 -14.59 24.81 -7.81
C ALA A 66 -13.28 25.14 -8.54
N VAL A 67 -13.10 26.39 -8.99
CA VAL A 67 -11.83 26.80 -9.63
C VAL A 67 -10.66 26.68 -8.64
N GLY A 68 -10.84 27.11 -7.39
CA GLY A 68 -9.81 27.02 -6.36
C GLY A 68 -9.51 25.57 -5.97
N LEU A 69 -10.54 24.73 -5.83
CA LEU A 69 -10.39 23.30 -5.56
C LEU A 69 -9.67 22.59 -6.69
N GLY A 70 -10.03 22.84 -7.94
CA GLY A 70 -9.39 22.21 -9.09
C GLY A 70 -7.92 22.60 -9.25
N VAL A 71 -7.56 23.87 -8.95
CA VAL A 71 -6.15 24.27 -8.86
C VAL A 71 -5.43 23.52 -7.74
N GLY A 72 -6.05 23.40 -6.57
CA GLY A 72 -5.52 22.60 -5.45
C GLY A 72 -5.28 21.13 -5.82
N GLU A 73 -6.22 20.52 -6.56
CA GLU A 73 -6.09 19.14 -7.08
C GLU A 73 -4.93 19.00 -8.06
N LEU A 74 -4.70 19.98 -8.94
CA LEU A 74 -3.54 19.97 -9.84
C LEU A 74 -2.22 20.04 -9.07
N PHE A 75 -2.14 20.89 -8.03
CA PHE A 75 -0.97 20.93 -7.15
C PHE A 75 -0.78 19.60 -6.40
N LEU A 76 -1.87 18.99 -5.93
CA LEU A 76 -1.83 17.69 -5.26
C LEU A 76 -1.35 16.59 -6.21
N ALA A 77 -1.83 16.55 -7.46
CA ALA A 77 -1.39 15.60 -8.46
C ALA A 77 0.12 15.72 -8.72
N LEU A 78 0.62 16.95 -8.86
CA LEU A 78 2.05 17.22 -9.02
C LEU A 78 2.84 16.83 -7.77
N ALA A 79 2.32 17.14 -6.59
CA ALA A 79 2.92 16.75 -5.32
C ALA A 79 3.05 15.22 -5.23
N VAL A 80 2.01 14.46 -5.57
CA VAL A 80 2.06 12.98 -5.59
C VAL A 80 3.18 12.49 -6.53
N LEU A 81 3.29 13.04 -7.74
CA LEU A 81 4.33 12.67 -8.70
C LEU A 81 5.76 12.93 -8.18
N LEU A 82 5.97 14.08 -7.55
CA LEU A 82 7.30 14.50 -7.11
C LEU A 82 7.70 13.86 -5.78
N PHE A 83 6.80 13.86 -4.80
CA PHE A 83 7.11 13.41 -3.45
C PHE A 83 7.08 11.90 -3.31
N ALA A 84 6.39 11.14 -4.16
CA ALA A 84 6.40 9.69 -4.04
C ALA A 84 7.82 9.11 -4.12
N ARG A 85 8.67 9.62 -5.02
CA ARG A 85 10.08 9.20 -5.12
C ARG A 85 10.91 9.56 -3.89
N LEU A 86 10.57 10.63 -3.19
CA LEU A 86 11.25 11.07 -1.97
C LEU A 86 10.80 10.23 -0.76
N LEU A 87 9.50 9.93 -0.65
CA LEU A 87 8.92 9.30 0.52
C LEU A 87 9.10 7.77 0.52
N VAL A 88 9.06 7.13 -0.65
CA VAL A 88 9.13 5.66 -0.75
C VAL A 88 10.40 5.07 -0.14
N PRO A 89 11.62 5.62 -0.37
CA PRO A 89 12.83 5.13 0.28
C PRO A 89 12.85 5.33 1.80
N LEU A 90 11.99 6.21 2.35
CA LEU A 90 11.88 6.45 3.79
C LEU A 90 10.97 5.43 4.50
N VAL A 91 10.12 4.71 3.75
CA VAL A 91 9.24 3.69 4.32
C VAL A 91 10.02 2.59 5.04
N PRO A 92 11.07 1.96 4.45
CA PRO A 92 11.79 0.90 5.13
C PRO A 92 12.50 1.32 6.42
N PRO A 93 13.25 2.44 6.49
CA PRO A 93 13.86 2.88 7.75
C PRO A 93 12.83 3.14 8.85
N VAL A 94 11.69 3.77 8.51
CA VAL A 94 10.60 4.02 9.48
C VAL A 94 10.04 2.69 10.00
N LEU A 95 9.73 1.75 9.12
CA LEU A 95 9.30 0.41 9.52
C LEU A 95 10.36 -0.31 10.35
N GLY A 96 11.63 -0.15 9.99
CA GLY A 96 12.74 -0.78 10.71
C GLY A 96 12.90 -0.25 12.13
N ILE A 97 12.72 1.05 12.34
CA ILE A 97 12.68 1.66 13.68
C ILE A 97 11.51 1.10 14.48
N ILE A 98 10.31 1.02 13.90
CA ILE A 98 9.12 0.47 14.55
C ILE A 98 9.37 -0.99 14.98
N LEU A 99 9.93 -1.82 14.08
CA LEU A 99 10.27 -3.22 14.36
C LEU A 99 11.31 -3.33 15.48
N LEU A 100 12.34 -2.48 15.47
CA LEU A 100 13.36 -2.47 16.52
C LEU A 100 12.79 -2.11 17.89
N VAL A 101 12.00 -1.04 17.97
CA VAL A 101 11.36 -0.61 19.22
C VAL A 101 10.44 -1.71 19.75
N ASN A 102 9.63 -2.32 18.88
CA ASN A 102 8.76 -3.43 19.26
C ASN A 102 9.55 -4.67 19.71
N GLY A 103 10.66 -5.00 19.04
CA GLY A 103 11.53 -6.11 19.43
C GLY A 103 12.16 -5.89 20.82
N ILE A 104 12.65 -4.67 21.09
CA ILE A 104 13.20 -4.31 22.40
C ILE A 104 12.13 -4.38 23.50
N ASN A 105 10.94 -3.84 23.24
CA ASN A 105 9.83 -3.87 24.20
C ASN A 105 9.39 -5.31 24.48
N GLN A 106 9.21 -6.13 23.44
CA GLN A 106 8.86 -7.55 23.58
C GLN A 106 9.90 -8.30 24.40
N TYR A 107 11.19 -8.08 24.14
CA TYR A 107 12.27 -8.71 24.91
C TYR A 107 12.19 -8.33 26.39
N ARG A 108 12.00 -7.04 26.68
CA ARG A 108 11.89 -6.54 28.05
C ARG A 108 10.68 -7.14 28.76
N ASP A 109 9.52 -7.13 28.11
CA ASP A 109 8.27 -7.60 28.71
C ASP A 109 8.34 -9.10 29.02
N SER A 110 8.87 -9.92 28.11
CA SER A 110 9.08 -11.36 28.34
C SER A 110 10.11 -11.62 29.45
N HIS A 111 11.15 -10.78 29.55
CA HIS A 111 12.12 -10.86 30.65
C HIS A 111 11.51 -10.49 32.01
N GLU A 112 10.61 -9.51 32.06
CA GLU A 112 9.86 -9.18 33.28
C GLU A 112 8.88 -10.28 33.67
N MET A 113 8.22 -10.93 32.71
CA MET A 113 7.30 -12.06 32.98
C MET A 113 8.02 -13.25 33.62
N THR A 114 9.28 -13.50 33.25
CA THR A 114 10.11 -14.58 33.83
C THR A 114 10.35 -14.37 35.34
N LYS A 115 10.24 -13.13 35.84
CA LYS A 115 10.33 -12.83 37.28
C LYS A 115 9.04 -13.20 38.04
N ARG A 116 7.93 -13.39 37.34
CA ARG A 116 6.59 -13.67 37.90
C ARG A 116 6.15 -15.12 37.69
N VAL A 117 6.63 -15.76 36.62
CA VAL A 117 6.29 -17.15 36.26
C VAL A 117 7.58 -17.94 36.05
N PRO A 118 7.74 -19.13 36.63
CA PRO A 118 8.94 -19.96 36.50
C PRO A 118 8.97 -20.73 35.17
N VAL A 119 8.69 -20.05 34.07
CA VAL A 119 8.78 -20.58 32.71
C VAL A 119 9.60 -19.61 31.89
N THR A 120 10.66 -20.10 31.25
CA THR A 120 11.51 -19.32 30.37
C THR A 120 10.85 -19.13 29.00
N PRO A 121 10.59 -17.88 28.56
CA PRO A 121 9.85 -17.61 27.33
C PRO A 121 10.76 -17.65 26.10
N TYR A 122 11.29 -18.84 25.77
CA TYR A 122 12.22 -19.02 24.65
C TYR A 122 11.66 -18.53 23.31
N LEU A 123 10.37 -18.76 23.06
CA LEU A 123 9.70 -18.33 21.83
C LEU A 123 9.63 -16.80 21.73
N ASP A 124 9.36 -16.10 22.84
CA ASP A 124 9.28 -14.65 22.81
C ASP A 124 10.65 -14.00 22.63
N TYR A 125 11.70 -14.56 23.24
CA TYR A 125 13.06 -14.10 23.00
C TYR A 125 13.46 -14.32 21.55
N PHE A 126 13.14 -15.47 20.96
CA PHE A 126 13.38 -15.71 19.54
C PHE A 126 12.60 -14.73 18.65
N TYR A 127 11.33 -14.50 18.93
CA TYR A 127 10.51 -13.53 18.21
C TYR A 127 11.05 -12.10 18.33
N SER A 128 11.44 -11.68 19.53
CA SER A 128 12.06 -10.37 19.76
C SER A 128 13.36 -10.20 18.98
N ALA A 129 14.19 -11.24 18.90
CA ALA A 129 15.42 -11.24 18.11
C ALA A 129 15.13 -11.12 16.61
N LEU A 130 14.12 -11.83 16.10
CA LEU A 130 13.67 -11.69 14.72
C LEU A 130 13.20 -10.27 14.39
N LEU A 131 12.41 -9.65 15.27
CA LEU A 131 11.96 -8.26 15.10
C LEU A 131 13.13 -7.28 15.06
N MET A 132 14.08 -7.42 15.99
CA MET A 132 15.27 -6.55 16.02
C MET A 132 16.14 -6.74 14.77
N LEU A 133 16.39 -7.98 14.35
CA LEU A 133 17.16 -8.28 13.14
C LEU A 133 16.48 -7.74 11.88
N ALA A 134 15.17 -7.97 11.73
CA ALA A 134 14.40 -7.42 10.62
C ALA A 134 14.48 -5.88 10.61
N GLY A 135 14.34 -5.24 11.76
CA GLY A 135 14.43 -3.79 11.87
C GLY A 135 15.80 -3.23 11.48
N ILE A 136 16.89 -3.89 11.89
CA ILE A 136 18.26 -3.54 11.47
C ILE A 136 18.41 -3.68 9.95
N VAL A 137 17.96 -4.80 9.36
CA VAL A 137 18.03 -5.02 7.91
C VAL A 137 17.27 -3.93 7.16
N PHE A 138 16.09 -3.55 7.65
CA PHE A 138 15.22 -2.55 7.02
C PHE A 138 15.84 -1.15 7.03
N ILE A 139 16.52 -0.77 8.12
CA ILE A 139 17.23 0.50 8.25
C ILE A 139 18.49 0.52 7.38
N LEU A 140 19.29 -0.54 7.41
CA LEU A 140 20.59 -0.58 6.73
C LEU A 140 20.47 -0.83 5.21
N ASN A 141 19.38 -1.48 4.76
CA ASN A 141 19.18 -1.84 3.36
C ASN A 141 17.81 -1.38 2.84
N PRO A 142 17.51 -0.06 2.84
CA PRO A 142 16.19 0.44 2.51
C PRO A 142 15.78 0.10 1.07
N SER A 143 16.69 0.23 0.11
CA SER A 143 16.39 -0.04 -1.31
C SER A 143 16.03 -1.50 -1.58
N LYS A 144 16.70 -2.46 -0.93
CA LYS A 144 16.37 -3.89 -1.06
C LYS A 144 15.08 -4.23 -0.32
N THR A 145 14.89 -3.61 0.84
CA THR A 145 13.72 -3.83 1.69
C THR A 145 12.44 -3.35 1.02
N ILE A 146 12.44 -2.18 0.37
CA ILE A 146 11.25 -1.70 -0.32
C ILE A 146 10.85 -2.61 -1.49
N ILE A 147 11.84 -3.12 -2.24
CA ILE A 147 11.62 -4.12 -3.30
C ILE A 147 10.98 -5.38 -2.70
N PHE A 148 11.55 -5.89 -1.60
CA PHE A 148 11.02 -7.05 -0.90
C PHE A 148 9.57 -6.85 -0.41
N ILE A 149 9.26 -5.69 0.17
CA ILE A 149 7.90 -5.34 0.63
C ILE A 149 6.93 -5.35 -0.56
N TYR A 150 7.29 -4.75 -1.69
CA TYR A 150 6.44 -4.79 -2.88
C TYR A 150 6.27 -6.21 -3.42
N GLN A 151 7.31 -7.03 -3.42
CA GLN A 151 7.20 -8.44 -3.82
C GLN A 151 6.27 -9.24 -2.90
N LEU A 152 6.33 -9.03 -1.58
CA LEU A 152 5.39 -9.63 -0.63
C LEU A 152 3.96 -9.18 -0.91
N PHE A 153 3.75 -7.89 -1.22
CA PHE A 153 2.45 -7.38 -1.63
C PHE A 153 1.95 -8.07 -2.91
N GLY A 154 2.80 -8.19 -3.94
CA GLY A 154 2.46 -8.89 -5.18
C GLY A 154 2.14 -10.38 -4.97
N LEU A 155 2.92 -11.09 -4.15
CA LEU A 155 2.63 -12.47 -3.76
C LEU A 155 1.29 -12.59 -3.02
N SER A 156 0.97 -11.63 -2.16
CA SER A 156 -0.32 -11.58 -1.46
C SER A 156 -1.48 -11.45 -2.44
N LEU A 157 -1.34 -10.65 -3.50
CA LEU A 157 -2.37 -10.54 -4.55
C LEU A 157 -2.55 -11.86 -5.32
N ILE A 158 -1.46 -12.58 -5.61
CA ILE A 158 -1.51 -13.90 -6.25
C ILE A 158 -2.27 -14.88 -5.36
N ILE A 159 -1.92 -14.94 -4.06
CA ILE A 159 -2.58 -15.79 -3.08
C ILE A 159 -4.08 -15.46 -2.98
N LEU A 160 -4.42 -14.16 -2.92
CA LEU A 160 -5.81 -13.70 -2.90
C LEU A 160 -6.57 -14.11 -4.17
N ALA A 161 -5.93 -14.05 -5.34
CA ALA A 161 -6.53 -14.52 -6.59
C ALA A 161 -6.92 -16.01 -6.49
N PHE A 162 -6.02 -16.86 -6.00
CA PHE A 162 -6.32 -18.29 -5.82
C PHE A 162 -7.43 -18.54 -4.78
N PHE A 163 -7.43 -17.82 -3.66
CA PHE A 163 -8.50 -17.92 -2.68
C PHE A 163 -9.87 -17.54 -3.26
N GLU A 164 -9.96 -16.55 -4.12
CA GLU A 164 -11.22 -16.17 -4.79
C GLU A 164 -11.80 -17.35 -5.60
N ILE A 165 -10.95 -18.10 -6.31
CA ILE A 165 -11.38 -19.28 -7.07
C ILE A 165 -11.80 -20.40 -6.13
N ILE A 166 -11.00 -20.71 -5.12
CA ILE A 166 -11.28 -21.81 -4.18
C ILE A 166 -12.62 -21.55 -3.48
N ASN A 167 -12.81 -20.35 -2.95
CA ASN A 167 -14.02 -19.98 -2.24
C ASN A 167 -15.25 -20.02 -3.16
N SER A 168 -15.07 -19.67 -4.45
CA SER A 168 -16.16 -19.76 -5.43
C SER A 168 -16.66 -21.19 -5.70
N ARG A 169 -15.83 -22.21 -5.43
CA ARG A 169 -16.22 -23.62 -5.56
C ARG A 169 -16.96 -24.12 -4.31
N ILE A 170 -16.57 -23.66 -3.12
CA ILE A 170 -17.16 -24.07 -1.85
C ILE A 170 -18.61 -23.58 -1.72
N TYR A 171 -18.91 -22.33 -2.10
CA TYR A 171 -20.28 -21.79 -2.07
C TYR A 171 -21.21 -22.25 -3.20
N ARG A 172 -20.75 -23.16 -4.08
CA ARG A 172 -21.58 -23.81 -5.10
C ARG A 172 -21.98 -25.24 -4.72
N GLY A 173 -21.40 -25.79 -3.65
CA GLY A 173 -21.75 -27.10 -3.09
C GLY A 173 -22.89 -27.02 -2.10
#